data_AF-A0AA41V7X0-F1
#
_entry.id   AF-A0AA41V7X0-F1
#
_cell.length_a   1.000
_cell.length_b   1.000
_cell.length_c   1.000
_cell.angle_alpha   90.00
_cell.angle_beta   90.00
_cell.angle_gamma   90.00
#
_symmetry.space_group_name_H-M   'P 1'
#
loop_
_entity.id
_entity.type
_entity.pdbx_description
1 polymer ?
#
loop_
_entity_poly.entity_id
_entity_poly.type
_entity_poly.pdbx_seq_one_letter_code
_entity_poly.pdbx_strand_id
1 'polypeptide(L)'
;MSAKETTGLTYEEEWVLCNDNGFVYKRKKRKREEESSSTTTATTSDGGLVDLEIELKKKGLRRRKHTLMKLKDKYKKEFGHWGNLSNSLKEIEERTQNQRQLHLQSQPSTSTSSHGVREKESCSAGSLIDDLLLQEEMREGIIGDLSELCDAAGAMCKAEEEQLKQSFFDLPVWASPRGLLASLSDQDCFSNNKGNGFVQLT
;
A
#
# COMPACT_ATOMS: atom_id res chain seq x y z
N MET A 1 -19.80 -65.85 -30.48
CA MET A 1 -20.27 -64.46 -30.45
C MET A 1 -20.97 -64.22 -29.13
N SER A 2 -20.43 -63.36 -28.27
CA SER A 2 -21.20 -62.50 -27.35
C SER A 2 -20.21 -61.65 -26.57
N ALA A 3 -20.16 -60.37 -26.92
CA ALA A 3 -19.40 -59.35 -26.23
C ALA A 3 -20.00 -59.14 -24.83
N LYS A 4 -19.14 -59.05 -23.82
CA LYS A 4 -19.54 -58.51 -22.51
C LYS A 4 -19.32 -57.01 -22.57
N GLU A 5 -20.41 -56.26 -22.65
CA GLU A 5 -20.40 -54.81 -22.49
C GLU A 5 -20.01 -54.47 -21.05
N THR A 6 -18.88 -53.78 -20.90
CA THR A 6 -18.44 -53.14 -19.67
C THR A 6 -19.22 -51.82 -19.54
N THR A 7 -20.21 -51.79 -18.66
CA THR A 7 -20.84 -50.56 -18.19
C THR A 7 -19.85 -49.77 -17.35
N GLY A 8 -19.12 -48.87 -18.01
CA GLY A 8 -18.30 -47.87 -17.34
C GLY A 8 -19.17 -46.92 -16.53
N LEU A 9 -19.00 -46.91 -15.22
CA LEU A 9 -19.56 -45.91 -14.32
C LEU A 9 -18.90 -44.54 -14.61
N THR A 10 -19.53 -43.73 -15.44
CA THR A 10 -19.17 -42.31 -15.61
C THR A 10 -19.66 -41.55 -14.38
N TYR A 11 -18.80 -41.40 -13.38
CA TYR A 11 -18.97 -40.41 -12.32
C TYR A 11 -18.76 -39.02 -12.95
N GLU A 12 -19.85 -38.37 -13.37
CA GLU A 12 -19.89 -36.94 -13.66
C GLU A 12 -19.42 -36.18 -12.40
N GLU A 13 -18.19 -35.69 -12.41
CA GLU A 13 -17.68 -34.81 -11.36
C GLU A 13 -18.37 -33.45 -11.48
N GLU A 14 -19.50 -33.30 -10.78
CA GLU A 14 -20.26 -32.05 -10.75
C GLU A 14 -19.42 -30.94 -10.08
N TRP A 15 -19.03 -29.92 -10.87
CA TRP A 15 -18.33 -28.74 -10.39
C TRP A 15 -19.31 -27.62 -10.06
N VAL A 16 -19.15 -26.97 -8.90
CA VAL A 16 -19.97 -25.83 -8.49
C VAL A 16 -19.16 -24.54 -8.65
N LEU A 17 -19.77 -23.54 -9.25
CA LEU A 17 -19.20 -22.20 -9.39
C LEU A 17 -19.41 -21.41 -8.09
N CYS A 18 -18.35 -20.86 -7.52
CA CYS A 18 -18.40 -20.06 -6.29
C CYS A 18 -17.84 -18.66 -6.53
N ASN A 19 -18.44 -17.65 -5.90
CA ASN A 19 -18.00 -16.27 -5.96
C ASN A 19 -17.66 -15.77 -4.55
N ASP A 20 -16.37 -15.69 -4.26
CA ASP A 20 -15.86 -15.18 -2.99
C ASP A 20 -15.09 -13.88 -3.25
N ASN A 21 -15.53 -12.78 -2.64
CA ASN A 21 -14.88 -11.46 -2.74
C ASN A 21 -14.70 -10.93 -4.18
N GLY A 22 -15.58 -11.31 -5.11
CA GLY A 22 -15.50 -10.91 -6.52
C GLY A 22 -14.61 -11.82 -7.37
N PHE A 23 -14.02 -12.86 -6.80
CA PHE A 23 -13.31 -13.90 -7.54
C PHE A 23 -14.23 -15.10 -7.74
N VAL A 24 -14.41 -15.46 -9.01
CA VAL A 24 -15.22 -16.61 -9.42
C VAL A 24 -14.32 -17.80 -9.70
N TYR A 25 -14.49 -18.89 -8.94
CA TYR A 25 -13.73 -20.12 -9.12
C TYR A 25 -14.63 -21.36 -9.11
N LYS A 26 -14.15 -22.43 -9.75
CA LYS A 26 -14.81 -23.74 -9.75
C LYS A 26 -14.28 -24.56 -8.59
N ARG A 27 -15.16 -25.17 -7.80
CA ARG A 27 -14.79 -26.16 -6.78
C ARG A 27 -15.57 -27.45 -6.94
N LYS A 28 -14.92 -28.58 -6.67
CA LYS A 28 -15.56 -29.91 -6.77
C LYS A 28 -16.67 -30.02 -5.72
N LYS A 29 -17.87 -30.42 -6.13
CA LYS A 29 -18.99 -30.65 -5.21
C LYS A 29 -18.60 -31.80 -4.28
N ARG A 30 -18.52 -31.56 -2.98
CA ARG A 30 -18.34 -32.65 -2.02
C ARG A 30 -19.64 -33.45 -2.01
N LYS A 31 -19.61 -34.70 -2.50
CA LYS A 31 -20.69 -35.65 -2.24
C LYS A 31 -20.71 -35.87 -0.73
N ARG A 32 -21.68 -35.26 -0.04
CA ARG A 32 -22.14 -35.79 1.24
C ARG A 32 -22.83 -37.11 0.87
N GLU A 33 -22.35 -38.21 1.42
CA GLU A 33 -22.99 -39.53 1.25
C GLU A 33 -24.43 -39.44 1.78
N GLU A 34 -25.37 -39.14 0.88
CA GLU A 34 -26.79 -39.34 1.08
C GLU A 34 -27.18 -40.52 0.20
N GLU A 35 -26.82 -41.72 0.66
CA GLU A 35 -27.49 -42.96 0.28
C GLU A 35 -28.06 -43.59 1.55
N SER A 36 -29.25 -43.14 1.97
CA SER A 36 -30.38 -44.04 2.17
C SER A 36 -31.64 -43.27 2.59
N SER A 37 -32.69 -43.53 1.82
CA SER A 37 -34.11 -43.41 2.16
C SER A 37 -34.72 -42.01 2.28
N SER A 38 -35.53 -41.73 1.27
CA SER A 38 -36.83 -41.05 1.43
C SER A 38 -37.49 -41.34 2.78
N THR A 39 -37.84 -40.28 3.52
CA THR A 39 -39.14 -40.00 4.17
C THR A 39 -38.98 -39.19 5.47
N THR A 40 -39.60 -38.01 5.47
CA THR A 40 -40.07 -37.20 6.61
C THR A 40 -39.09 -36.62 7.65
N THR A 41 -39.05 -35.27 7.64
CA THR A 41 -39.10 -34.36 8.79
C THR A 41 -38.30 -34.71 10.05
N ALA A 42 -37.17 -34.02 10.24
CA ALA A 42 -36.82 -33.39 11.52
C ALA A 42 -35.64 -32.43 11.33
N THR A 43 -35.97 -31.14 11.30
CA THR A 43 -35.14 -30.02 11.74
C THR A 43 -34.22 -30.39 12.90
N THR A 44 -32.91 -30.47 12.68
CA THR A 44 -31.88 -30.10 13.68
C THR A 44 -30.54 -29.81 13.00
N SER A 45 -29.98 -28.63 13.34
CA SER A 45 -28.58 -28.24 13.20
C SER A 45 -28.01 -27.84 11.81
N ASP A 46 -28.76 -27.02 11.05
CA ASP A 46 -28.20 -26.17 9.98
C ASP A 46 -28.13 -24.68 10.40
N GLY A 47 -28.76 -24.32 11.53
CA GLY A 47 -28.85 -22.94 12.02
C GLY A 47 -27.51 -22.36 12.51
N GLY A 48 -26.58 -23.19 13.00
CA GLY A 48 -25.30 -22.71 13.54
C GLY A 48 -24.31 -22.26 12.47
N LEU A 49 -24.36 -22.83 11.26
CA LEU A 49 -23.42 -22.51 10.18
C LEU A 49 -23.83 -21.22 9.46
N VAL A 50 -25.13 -21.02 9.27
CA VAL A 50 -25.73 -19.79 8.74
C VAL A 50 -25.50 -18.61 9.70
N ASP A 51 -25.60 -18.83 11.01
CA ASP A 51 -25.38 -17.79 12.03
C ASP A 51 -23.90 -17.35 12.09
N LEU A 52 -22.96 -18.30 11.98
CA LEU A 52 -21.52 -18.00 11.94
C LEU A 52 -21.12 -17.16 10.71
N GLU A 53 -21.71 -17.44 9.55
CA GLU A 53 -21.43 -16.71 8.32
C GLU A 53 -21.99 -15.27 8.37
N ILE A 54 -23.17 -15.10 8.96
CA ILE A 54 -23.78 -13.79 9.21
C ILE A 54 -22.95 -12.97 10.20
N GLU A 55 -22.46 -13.58 11.28
CA GLU A 55 -21.55 -12.97 12.26
C GLU A 55 -20.24 -12.48 11.61
N LEU A 56 -19.61 -13.31 10.78
CA LEU A 56 -18.37 -12.94 10.07
C LEU A 56 -18.60 -11.79 9.08
N LYS A 57 -19.70 -11.82 8.33
CA LYS A 57 -20.10 -10.72 7.42
C LYS A 57 -20.35 -9.42 8.19
N LYS A 58 -21.06 -9.48 9.32
CA LYS A 58 -21.28 -8.31 10.21
C LYS A 58 -19.96 -7.76 10.76
N LYS A 59 -19.03 -8.62 11.17
CA LYS A 59 -17.70 -8.22 11.65
C LYS A 59 -16.88 -7.55 10.55
N GLY A 60 -16.92 -8.09 9.33
CA GLY A 60 -16.30 -7.48 8.15
C GLY A 60 -16.86 -6.10 7.85
N LEU A 61 -18.19 -5.95 7.90
CA LEU A 61 -18.86 -4.66 7.69
C LEU A 61 -18.48 -3.63 8.76
N ARG A 62 -18.40 -4.03 10.04
CA ARG A 62 -17.95 -3.16 11.13
C ARG A 62 -16.52 -2.66 10.90
N ARG A 63 -15.60 -3.55 10.52
CA ARG A 63 -14.20 -3.20 10.20
C ARG A 63 -14.14 -2.22 9.03
N ARG A 64 -14.85 -2.51 7.93
CA ARG A 64 -14.93 -1.63 6.76
C ARG A 64 -15.48 -0.24 7.13
N LYS A 65 -16.60 -0.18 7.84
CA LYS A 65 -17.20 1.08 8.31
C LYS A 65 -16.21 1.89 9.14
N HIS A 66 -15.52 1.24 10.07
CA HIS A 66 -14.54 1.90 10.91
C HIS A 66 -13.35 2.47 10.11
N THR A 67 -12.81 1.71 9.15
CA THR A 67 -11.75 2.21 8.26
C THR A 67 -12.22 3.39 7.41
N LEU A 68 -13.42 3.33 6.83
CA LEU A 68 -13.99 4.45 6.08
C LEU A 68 -14.18 5.70 6.97
N MET A 69 -14.64 5.52 8.21
CA MET A 69 -14.83 6.64 9.13
C MET A 69 -13.48 7.29 9.47
N LYS A 70 -12.45 6.49 9.75
CA LYS A 70 -11.09 7.00 9.95
C LYS A 70 -10.57 7.77 8.75
N LEU A 71 -10.81 7.26 7.54
CA LEU A 71 -10.39 7.92 6.31
C LEU A 71 -11.13 9.26 6.12
N LYS A 72 -12.45 9.29 6.37
CA LYS A 72 -13.25 10.51 6.35
C LYS A 72 -12.70 11.55 7.35
N ASP A 73 -12.37 11.12 8.56
CA ASP A 73 -11.85 12.02 9.59
C ASP A 73 -10.46 12.56 9.24
N LYS A 74 -9.61 11.75 8.60
CA LYS A 74 -8.33 12.20 8.04
C LYS A 74 -8.53 13.28 6.98
N TYR A 75 -9.34 13.01 5.96
CA TYR A 75 -9.59 13.99 4.90
C TYR A 75 -10.25 15.27 5.42
N LYS A 76 -11.13 15.18 6.41
CA LYS A 76 -11.72 16.37 7.04
C LYS A 76 -10.65 17.24 7.71
N LYS A 77 -9.66 16.62 8.38
CA LYS A 77 -8.53 17.34 8.99
C LYS A 77 -7.63 17.96 7.92
N GLU A 78 -7.31 17.21 6.88
CA GLU A 78 -6.51 17.70 5.76
C GLU A 78 -7.19 18.88 5.08
N PHE A 79 -8.49 18.79 4.79
CA PHE A 79 -9.24 19.90 4.21
C PHE A 79 -9.19 21.17 5.08
N GLY A 80 -9.32 21.02 6.41
CA GLY A 80 -9.14 22.13 7.34
C GLY A 80 -7.72 22.71 7.30
N HIS A 81 -6.70 21.85 7.24
CA HIS A 81 -5.30 22.27 7.12
C HIS A 81 -5.04 23.03 5.81
N TRP A 82 -5.51 22.50 4.68
CA TRP A 82 -5.43 23.16 3.37
C TRP A 82 -6.17 24.50 3.36
N GLY A 83 -7.34 24.58 3.99
CA GLY A 83 -8.07 25.83 4.16
C GLY A 83 -7.28 26.89 4.94
N ASN A 84 -6.63 26.48 6.04
CA ASN A 84 -5.80 27.38 6.85
C ASN A 84 -4.57 27.87 6.08
N LEU A 85 -3.88 26.99 5.37
CA LEU A 85 -2.73 27.35 4.52
C LEU A 85 -3.16 28.33 3.41
N SER A 86 -4.29 28.06 2.75
CA SER A 86 -4.83 28.94 1.72
C SER A 86 -5.18 30.32 2.26
N ASN A 87 -5.79 30.40 3.45
CA ASN A 87 -6.10 31.67 4.09
C ASN A 87 -4.83 32.42 4.48
N SER A 88 -3.85 31.73 5.07
CA SER A 88 -2.57 32.33 5.43
C SER A 88 -1.82 32.89 4.22
N LEU A 89 -1.81 32.16 3.10
CA LEU A 89 -1.20 32.63 1.86
C LEU A 89 -1.92 33.87 1.32
N LYS A 90 -3.25 33.89 1.36
CA LYS A 90 -4.06 35.04 0.97
C LYS A 90 -3.82 36.26 1.87
N GLU A 91 -3.66 36.07 3.18
CA GLU A 91 -3.30 37.15 4.11
C GLU A 91 -1.90 37.73 3.80
N ILE A 92 -0.93 36.89 3.46
CA ILE A 92 0.41 37.33 3.08
C ILE A 92 0.37 38.12 1.76
N GLU A 93 -0.40 37.63 0.78
CA GLU A 93 -0.62 38.31 -0.49
C GLU A 93 -1.26 39.69 -0.27
N GLU A 94 -2.32 39.77 0.53
CA GLU A 94 -3.01 41.03 0.87
C GLU A 94 -2.08 42.00 1.60
N ARG A 95 -1.29 41.54 2.58
CA ARG A 95 -0.29 42.39 3.26
C ARG A 95 0.76 42.91 2.29
N THR A 96 1.22 42.08 1.36
CA THR A 96 2.22 42.46 0.37
C THR A 96 1.65 43.48 -0.63
N GLN A 97 0.41 43.29 -1.06
CA GLN A 97 -0.29 44.23 -1.94
C GLN A 97 -0.53 45.59 -1.24
N ASN A 98 -0.97 45.58 0.02
CA ASN A 98 -1.17 46.79 0.80
C ASN A 98 0.15 47.55 1.03
N GLN A 99 1.24 46.86 1.36
CA GLN A 99 2.57 47.48 1.48
C GLN A 99 3.03 48.10 0.14
N ARG A 100 2.79 47.42 -0.98
CA ARG A 100 3.09 47.97 -2.32
C ARG A 100 2.30 49.25 -2.57
N GLN A 101 0.99 49.27 -2.29
CA GLN A 101 0.17 50.49 -2.46
C GLN A 101 0.64 51.66 -1.59
N LEU A 102 0.99 51.40 -0.32
CA LEU A 102 1.54 52.43 0.57
C LEU A 102 2.89 52.96 0.08
N HIS A 103 3.76 52.10 -0.45
CA HIS A 103 5.03 52.52 -1.04
C HIS A 103 4.83 53.42 -2.28
N LEU A 104 3.85 53.12 -3.14
CA LEU A 104 3.50 53.99 -4.27
C LEU A 104 2.94 55.35 -3.81
N GLN A 105 2.22 55.41 -2.69
CA GLN A 105 1.63 56.65 -2.18
C GLN A 105 2.62 57.50 -1.37
N SER A 106 3.70 56.90 -0.85
CA SER A 106 4.73 57.58 -0.07
C SER A 106 5.92 58.12 -0.88
N GLN A 107 5.96 57.92 -2.20
CA GLN A 107 6.93 58.63 -3.03
C GLN A 107 6.57 60.12 -3.11
N PRO A 108 7.49 61.04 -2.75
CA PRO A 108 7.23 62.46 -2.88
C PRO A 108 7.12 62.82 -4.37
N SER A 109 5.96 63.35 -4.75
CA SER A 109 5.75 64.05 -6.02
C SER A 109 6.72 65.23 -6.10
N THR A 110 7.91 65.03 -6.68
CA THR A 110 8.75 66.15 -7.12
C THR A 110 8.09 66.76 -8.35
N SER A 111 7.17 67.67 -8.10
CA SER A 111 6.65 68.61 -9.08
C SER A 111 7.72 69.66 -9.38
N THR A 112 8.52 69.45 -10.41
CA THR A 112 9.26 70.55 -11.06
C THR A 112 8.79 70.70 -12.51
N SER A 113 7.99 71.74 -12.68
CA SER A 113 7.75 72.58 -13.85
C SER A 113 8.54 72.28 -15.13
N SER A 114 7.78 72.25 -16.22
CA SER A 114 8.09 72.71 -17.59
C SER A 114 9.31 72.12 -18.30
N HIS A 115 9.03 71.29 -19.31
CA HIS A 115 9.56 71.28 -20.68
C HIS A 115 9.87 69.87 -21.17
N GLY A 116 9.29 69.55 -22.33
CA GLY A 116 9.91 68.63 -23.29
C GLY A 116 9.58 67.16 -23.10
N VAL A 117 8.71 66.67 -23.98
CA VAL A 117 8.68 65.28 -24.43
C VAL A 117 10.11 64.77 -24.63
N ARG A 118 10.57 63.85 -23.78
CA ARG A 118 11.52 62.79 -24.15
C ARG A 118 11.61 61.73 -23.05
N GLU A 119 11.00 60.59 -23.38
CA GLU A 119 11.35 59.23 -23.00
C GLU A 119 12.27 59.05 -21.79
N LYS A 120 11.69 58.59 -20.68
CA LYS A 120 12.45 57.85 -19.67
C LYS A 120 11.61 56.70 -19.10
N GLU A 121 11.16 55.83 -20.00
CA GLU A 121 10.80 54.47 -19.67
C GLU A 121 12.08 53.62 -19.70
N SER A 122 12.84 53.55 -18.60
CA SER A 122 13.94 52.57 -18.53
C SER A 122 14.34 52.08 -17.14
N CYS A 123 13.73 52.56 -16.05
CA CYS A 123 14.22 52.22 -14.69
C CYS A 123 13.31 51.28 -13.88
N SER A 124 12.12 50.91 -14.39
CA SER A 124 11.23 49.94 -13.71
C SER A 124 11.41 48.50 -14.23
N ALA A 125 11.72 48.36 -15.52
CA ALA A 125 11.87 47.05 -16.16
C ALA A 125 13.07 46.25 -15.62
N GLY A 126 14.17 46.91 -15.26
CA GLY A 126 15.36 46.24 -14.70
C GLY A 126 15.09 45.57 -13.34
N SER A 127 14.41 46.28 -12.43
CA SER A 127 14.07 45.74 -11.10
C SER A 127 13.10 44.55 -11.18
N LEU A 128 12.14 44.57 -12.11
CA LEU A 128 11.21 43.44 -12.29
C LEU A 128 11.93 42.19 -12.83
N ILE A 129 12.89 42.39 -13.73
CA ILE A 129 13.70 41.29 -14.28
C ILE A 129 14.59 40.70 -13.18
N ASP A 130 15.23 41.53 -12.36
CA ASP A 130 16.05 41.07 -11.24
C ASP A 130 15.22 40.29 -10.20
N ASP A 131 14.01 40.76 -9.87
CA ASP A 131 13.08 40.05 -8.97
C ASP A 131 12.63 38.69 -9.54
N LEU A 132 12.36 38.62 -10.85
CA LEU A 132 12.02 37.37 -11.56
C LEU A 132 13.19 36.39 -11.56
N LEU A 133 14.41 36.89 -11.77
CA LEU A 133 15.62 36.09 -11.79
C LEU A 133 15.91 35.50 -10.40
N LEU A 134 15.75 36.32 -9.36
CA LEU A 134 15.87 35.87 -7.96
C LEU A 134 14.80 34.83 -7.59
N GLN A 135 13.57 34.99 -8.10
CA GLN A 135 12.51 34.01 -7.89
C GLN A 135 12.83 32.67 -8.57
N GLU A 136 13.41 32.69 -9.78
CA GLU A 136 13.75 31.48 -10.51
C GLU A 136 14.97 30.77 -9.90
N GLU A 137 15.98 31.52 -9.45
CA GLU A 137 17.13 30.96 -8.72
C GLU A 137 16.69 30.28 -7.40
N MET A 138 15.72 30.88 -6.68
CA MET A 138 15.13 30.24 -5.51
C MET A 138 14.39 28.93 -5.87
N ARG A 139 13.66 28.91 -6.99
CA ARG A 139 12.93 27.72 -7.44
C ARG A 139 13.87 26.61 -7.90
N GLU A 140 14.99 26.96 -8.53
CA GLU A 140 16.03 26.01 -8.89
C GLU A 140 16.59 25.30 -7.66
N GLY A 141 16.82 26.04 -6.56
CA GLY A 141 17.22 25.45 -5.28
C GLY A 141 16.20 24.44 -4.74
N ILE A 142 14.91 24.78 -4.76
CA ILE A 142 13.84 23.87 -4.31
C ILE A 142 13.77 22.60 -5.17
N ILE A 143 13.95 22.73 -6.48
CA ILE A 143 13.97 21.58 -7.39
C ILE A 143 15.19 20.69 -7.12
N GLY A 144 16.35 21.29 -6.86
CA GLY A 144 17.56 20.58 -6.45
C GLY A 144 17.34 19.77 -5.17
N ASP A 145 16.81 20.41 -4.13
CA ASP A 145 16.51 19.77 -2.84
C ASP A 145 15.53 18.60 -3.00
N LEU A 146 14.47 18.77 -3.81
CA LEU A 146 13.52 17.69 -4.09
C LEU A 146 14.18 16.53 -4.86
N SER A 147 15.06 16.85 -5.82
CA SER A 147 15.79 15.84 -6.59
C SER A 147 16.68 15.01 -5.67
N GLU A 148 17.45 15.65 -4.78
CA GLU A 148 18.31 14.97 -3.81
C GLU A 148 17.49 14.05 -2.89
N LEU A 149 16.34 14.52 -2.39
CA LEU A 149 15.46 13.71 -1.57
C LEU A 149 14.90 12.49 -2.33
N CYS A 150 14.53 12.68 -3.59
CA CYS A 150 14.07 11.59 -4.46
C CYS A 150 15.18 10.57 -4.75
N ASP A 151 16.41 11.02 -4.98
CA ASP A 151 17.57 10.15 -5.19
C ASP A 151 17.92 9.35 -3.93
N ALA A 152 17.90 10.01 -2.76
CA ALA A 152 18.11 9.36 -1.47
C ALA A 152 17.02 8.30 -1.18
N ALA A 153 15.75 8.63 -1.42
CA ALA A 153 14.64 7.68 -1.29
C ALA A 153 14.79 6.51 -2.26
N GLY A 154 15.19 6.77 -3.50
CA GLY A 154 15.46 5.74 -4.50
C GLY A 154 16.60 4.81 -4.10
N ALA A 155 17.67 5.35 -3.50
CA ALA A 155 18.79 4.56 -2.99
C ALA A 155 18.36 3.66 -1.82
N MET A 156 17.55 4.17 -0.89
CA MET A 156 17.01 3.38 0.22
C MET A 156 16.12 2.23 -0.28
N CYS A 157 15.19 2.50 -1.20
CA CYS A 157 14.33 1.47 -1.76
C CYS A 157 15.14 0.37 -2.49
N LYS A 158 16.16 0.76 -3.27
CA LYS A 158 17.05 -0.21 -3.92
C LYS A 158 17.82 -1.05 -2.90
N ALA A 159 18.33 -0.44 -1.84
CA ALA A 159 19.05 -1.15 -0.80
C ALA A 159 18.16 -2.19 -0.09
N GLU A 160 16.92 -1.83 0.25
CA GLU A 160 15.94 -2.77 0.83
C GLU A 160 15.57 -3.90 -0.15
N GLU A 161 15.37 -3.58 -1.43
CA GLU A 161 15.09 -4.57 -2.46
C GLU A 161 16.23 -5.58 -2.60
N GLU A 162 17.47 -5.11 -2.68
CA GLU A 162 18.64 -5.98 -2.76
C GLU A 162 18.82 -6.79 -1.47
N GLN A 163 18.55 -6.23 -0.29
CA GLN A 163 18.57 -6.97 0.96
C GLN A 163 17.55 -8.11 0.98
N LEU A 164 16.32 -7.85 0.52
CA LEU A 164 15.31 -8.90 0.39
C LEU A 164 15.78 -9.97 -0.60
N LYS A 165 16.29 -9.59 -1.78
CA LYS A 165 16.81 -10.55 -2.77
C LYS A 165 17.90 -11.42 -2.15
N GLN A 166 18.88 -10.84 -1.46
CA GLN A 166 19.93 -11.62 -0.79
C GLN A 166 19.34 -12.61 0.22
N SER A 167 18.34 -12.23 0.99
CA SER A 167 17.66 -13.16 1.91
C SER A 167 17.03 -14.38 1.23
N PHE A 168 16.59 -14.26 -0.03
CA PHE A 168 16.07 -15.39 -0.81
C PHE A 168 17.16 -16.27 -1.40
N PHE A 169 18.33 -15.71 -1.72
CA PHE A 169 19.47 -16.46 -2.25
C PHE A 169 20.30 -17.13 -1.13
N ASP A 170 20.32 -16.56 0.07
CA ASP A 170 21.00 -17.11 1.25
C ASP A 170 20.21 -18.23 1.96
N LEU A 171 19.10 -18.69 1.38
CA LEU A 171 18.38 -19.85 1.91
C LEU A 171 19.21 -21.13 1.70
N PRO A 172 19.37 -21.98 2.74
CA PRO A 172 20.17 -23.20 2.67
C PRO A 172 19.66 -24.19 1.61
N VAL A 173 18.38 -24.10 1.21
CA VAL A 173 17.79 -24.89 0.12
C VAL A 173 18.45 -24.65 -1.23
N TRP A 174 19.10 -23.50 -1.42
CA TRP A 174 19.86 -23.16 -2.62
C TRP A 174 21.36 -23.44 -2.48
N ALA A 175 21.82 -23.98 -1.34
CA ALA A 175 23.19 -24.40 -1.15
C ALA A 175 23.56 -25.59 -2.06
N SER A 176 24.85 -25.90 -2.14
CA SER A 176 25.33 -27.04 -2.92
C SER A 176 24.58 -28.32 -2.54
N PRO A 177 24.06 -29.10 -3.53
CA PRO A 177 23.28 -30.31 -3.26
C PRO A 177 23.97 -31.29 -2.29
N ARG A 178 25.30 -31.32 -2.28
CA ARG A 178 26.08 -32.16 -1.36
C ARG A 178 26.02 -31.69 0.09
N GLY A 179 26.00 -30.38 0.33
CA GLY A 179 25.88 -29.80 1.68
C GLY A 179 24.50 -30.01 2.28
N LEU A 180 23.46 -29.92 1.45
CA LEU A 180 22.08 -30.25 1.84
C LEU A 180 21.92 -31.72 2.23
N LEU A 181 22.46 -32.64 1.43
CA LEU A 181 22.41 -34.07 1.73
C LEU A 181 23.17 -34.42 3.02
N ALA A 182 24.32 -33.79 3.27
CA ALA A 182 25.05 -33.98 4.52
C ALA A 182 24.24 -33.49 5.75
N SER A 183 23.61 -32.32 5.68
CA SER A 183 22.80 -31.79 6.78
C SER A 183 21.53 -32.60 7.08
N LEU A 184 20.95 -33.25 6.06
CA LEU A 184 19.81 -34.16 6.25
C LEU A 184 20.25 -35.51 6.80
N SER A 185 21.44 -35.98 6.42
CA SER A 185 21.99 -37.27 6.86
C SER A 185 22.47 -37.24 8.32
N ASP A 186 22.84 -36.06 8.86
CA ASP A 186 23.18 -35.89 10.28
C ASP A 186 21.98 -36.06 11.24
N GLN A 187 20.73 -36.02 10.72
CA GLN A 187 19.54 -36.21 11.54
C GLN A 187 19.25 -37.69 11.87
N ASP A 188 19.85 -38.62 11.14
CA ASP A 188 19.68 -40.06 11.33
C ASP A 188 20.61 -40.65 12.40
N CYS A 189 21.52 -39.86 12.99
CA CYS A 189 22.47 -40.35 14.00
C CYS A 189 21.88 -40.53 15.41
N PHE A 190 20.71 -39.95 15.70
CA PHE A 190 20.14 -39.96 17.07
C PHE A 190 19.32 -41.20 17.41
N SER A 191 19.18 -42.15 16.49
CA SER A 191 18.36 -43.34 16.68
C SER A 191 19.20 -44.63 16.71
N ASN A 192 20.33 -44.67 17.43
CA ASN A 192 20.93 -45.95 17.86
C ASN A 192 21.98 -45.75 18.97
N ASN A 193 21.53 -45.54 20.21
CA ASN A 193 22.30 -46.04 21.35
C ASN A 193 21.38 -46.38 22.54
N LYS A 194 20.68 -47.52 22.43
CA LYS A 194 20.29 -48.27 23.62
C LYS A 194 21.45 -49.20 23.97
N GLY A 195 21.96 -49.09 25.21
CA GLY A 195 22.59 -50.21 25.90
C GLY A 195 24.00 -49.93 26.42
N ASN A 196 24.08 -49.49 27.67
CA ASN A 196 24.87 -50.09 28.76
C ASN A 196 25.43 -49.03 29.71
N GLY A 197 24.70 -48.82 30.81
CA GLY A 197 25.20 -48.14 32.00
C GLY A 197 24.88 -49.02 33.20
N PHE A 198 25.81 -49.91 33.53
CA PHE A 198 25.80 -50.75 34.73
C PHE A 198 25.72 -49.84 35.97
N VAL A 199 24.69 -50.03 36.79
CA VAL A 199 24.55 -49.39 38.10
C VAL A 199 25.43 -50.18 39.08
N GLN A 200 26.49 -49.56 39.59
CA GLN A 200 27.14 -50.03 40.81
C GLN A 200 26.86 -49.00 41.91
N LEU A 201 25.91 -49.35 42.78
CA LEU A 201 25.68 -48.73 44.07
C LEU A 201 26.31 -49.64 45.14
N THR A 202 26.97 -48.99 46.10
CA THR A 202 27.60 -49.45 47.36
C THR A 202 28.86 -50.31 47.24
#